data_AF-A0A9P1AKB1-F1
#
_entry.id   AF-A0A9P1AKB1-F1
#
_cell.length_a   1.000
_cell.length_b   1.000
_cell.length_c   1.000
_cell.angle_alpha   90.00
_cell.angle_beta   90.00
_cell.angle_gamma   90.00
#
_symmetry.space_group_name_H-M   'P 1'
#
loop_
_entity.id
_entity.type
_entity.pdbx_description
1 polymer ?
#
loop_
_entity_poly.entity_id
_entity_poly.type
_entity_poly.pdbx_seq_one_letter_code
_entity_poly.pdbx_strand_id
1 'polypeptide(L)'
;MPKHITWFVTWLPLLKFAQAICYLLIIVVFIDGREQWFLYNQVFLLSFLALFFTLFSILARCFELETRMPFDAADMVSNLALTIVCLLSSTVLLWDIWNMRQGPSKYKYHVRLAPVNIGQEAWMRRCIIASTSLLLAGIMHIITYLKLYQQRQQ
;
A
#
# COMPACT_ATOMS: atom_id res chain seq x y z
N MET A 1 31.44 19.08 -5.03
CA MET A 1 31.68 17.82 -4.29
C MET A 1 30.53 16.89 -4.59
N PRO A 2 30.75 15.66 -5.09
CA PRO A 2 29.65 14.73 -5.30
C PRO A 2 29.06 14.41 -3.92
N LYS A 3 27.80 14.81 -3.66
CA LYS A 3 27.06 14.33 -2.49
C LYS A 3 27.01 12.81 -2.64
N HIS A 4 27.81 12.13 -1.85
CA HIS A 4 27.94 10.67 -1.89
C HIS A 4 26.57 10.00 -1.65
N ILE A 5 26.52 8.73 -2.02
CA ILE A 5 25.41 7.75 -2.04
C ILE A 5 24.72 7.55 -0.66
N THR A 6 24.84 8.49 0.28
CA THR A 6 24.21 8.44 1.60
C THR A 6 22.73 8.84 1.59
N TRP A 7 22.22 9.43 0.52
CA TRP A 7 20.79 9.80 0.42
C TRP A 7 19.87 8.58 0.60
N PHE A 8 20.24 7.41 0.06
CA PHE A 8 19.48 6.16 0.19
C PHE A 8 19.39 5.63 1.62
N VAL A 9 20.37 5.97 2.47
CA VAL A 9 20.46 5.52 3.87
C VAL A 9 19.77 6.50 4.82
N THR A 10 19.19 7.58 4.30
CA THR A 10 18.35 8.47 5.11
C THR A 10 16.99 7.82 5.41
N TRP A 11 16.36 8.23 6.51
CA TRP A 11 15.15 7.59 7.02
C TRP A 11 13.98 7.59 6.02
N LEU A 12 13.91 8.57 5.12
CA LEU A 12 12.75 8.79 4.26
C LEU A 12 12.72 7.86 3.04
N PRO A 13 13.79 7.74 2.23
CA PRO A 13 13.88 6.72 1.20
C PRO A 13 13.68 5.31 1.74
N LEU A 14 14.25 4.97 2.91
CA LEU A 14 14.05 3.65 3.54
C LEU A 14 12.56 3.38 3.83
N LEU A 15 11.82 4.35 4.37
CA LEU A 15 10.38 4.22 4.58
C LEU A 15 9.62 4.05 3.26
N LYS A 16 9.95 4.84 2.24
CA LYS A 16 9.32 4.72 0.92
C LYS A 16 9.63 3.36 0.25
N PHE A 17 10.84 2.83 0.40
CA PHE A 17 11.18 1.49 -0.08
C PHE A 17 10.37 0.42 0.64
N ALA A 18 10.22 0.50 1.96
CA ALA A 18 9.38 -0.42 2.72
C ALA A 18 7.90 -0.34 2.31
N GLN A 19 7.37 0.86 2.04
CA GLN A 19 6.03 1.05 1.45
C GLN A 19 5.91 0.36 0.10
N ALA A 20 6.89 0.56 -0.79
CA ALA A 20 6.91 -0.07 -2.12
C ALA A 20 6.89 -1.61 -2.01
N ILE A 21 7.66 -2.19 -1.08
CA ILE A 21 7.64 -3.63 -0.81
C ILE A 21 6.26 -4.11 -0.37
N CYS A 22 5.58 -3.36 0.52
CA CYS A 22 4.22 -3.71 0.94
C CYS A 22 3.24 -3.74 -0.23
N TYR A 23 3.32 -2.77 -1.14
CA TYR A 23 2.48 -2.74 -2.34
C TYR A 23 2.80 -3.87 -3.31
N LEU A 24 4.08 -4.20 -3.49
CA LEU A 24 4.49 -5.36 -4.29
C LEU A 24 3.95 -6.67 -3.75
N LEU A 25 3.94 -6.87 -2.41
CA LEU A 25 3.35 -8.05 -1.80
C LEU A 25 1.85 -8.16 -2.10
N ILE A 26 1.11 -7.06 -1.98
CA ILE A 26 -0.34 -7.05 -2.29
C ILE A 26 -0.58 -7.37 -3.76
N ILE A 27 0.20 -6.76 -4.66
CA ILE A 27 0.12 -7.02 -6.11
C ILE A 27 0.38 -8.50 -6.40
N VAL A 28 1.46 -9.08 -5.88
CA VAL A 28 1.82 -10.50 -6.11
C VAL A 28 0.76 -11.45 -5.55
N VAL A 29 0.11 -11.07 -4.45
CA VAL A 29 -0.91 -11.91 -3.82
C VAL A 29 -2.22 -11.91 -4.62
N PHE A 30 -2.60 -10.76 -5.18
CA PHE A 30 -3.83 -10.58 -5.94
C PHE A 30 -3.66 -10.64 -7.46
N ILE A 31 -2.43 -10.82 -7.97
CA ILE A 31 -2.20 -11.09 -9.40
C ILE A 31 -2.79 -12.45 -9.74
N ASP A 32 -4.04 -12.44 -10.16
CA ASP A 32 -4.70 -13.59 -10.74
C ASP A 32 -5.52 -13.08 -11.92
N GLY A 33 -5.25 -13.61 -13.11
CA GLY A 33 -5.90 -13.20 -14.36
C GLY A 33 -7.35 -13.70 -14.47
N ARG A 34 -8.03 -13.94 -13.36
CA ARG A 34 -9.38 -14.53 -13.26
C ARG A 34 -10.33 -13.56 -12.58
N GLU A 35 -11.62 -13.79 -12.74
CA GLU A 35 -12.64 -12.99 -12.06
C GLU A 35 -12.52 -13.14 -10.53
N GLN A 36 -12.16 -12.05 -9.89
CA GLN A 36 -12.14 -11.85 -8.45
C GLN A 36 -13.30 -10.95 -8.02
N TRP A 37 -13.61 -10.95 -6.72
CA TRP A 37 -14.51 -9.96 -6.15
C TRP A 37 -14.02 -8.54 -6.45
N PHE A 38 -14.96 -7.66 -6.80
CA PHE A 38 -14.67 -6.30 -7.24
C PHE A 38 -13.74 -5.54 -6.28
N LEU A 39 -13.91 -5.69 -4.96
CA LEU A 39 -13.04 -4.99 -4.00
C LEU A 39 -11.60 -5.49 -4.02
N TYR A 40 -11.33 -6.77 -4.32
CA TYR A 40 -9.96 -7.25 -4.49
C TYR A 40 -9.29 -6.59 -5.70
N ASN A 41 -10.02 -6.47 -6.81
CA ASN A 41 -9.54 -5.76 -8.01
C ASN A 41 -9.25 -4.28 -7.71
N GLN A 42 -10.09 -3.63 -6.90
CA GLN A 42 -9.85 -2.25 -6.46
C GLN A 42 -8.59 -2.14 -5.59
N VAL A 43 -8.42 -3.03 -4.60
CA VAL A 43 -7.22 -3.07 -3.77
C VAL A 43 -5.96 -3.30 -4.61
N PHE A 44 -6.03 -4.20 -5.59
CA PHE A 44 -4.96 -4.47 -6.54
C PHE A 44 -4.60 -3.23 -7.36
N LEU A 45 -5.58 -2.58 -7.99
CA LEU A 45 -5.36 -1.38 -8.80
C LEU A 45 -4.81 -0.22 -7.98
N LEU A 46 -5.37 0.01 -6.79
CA LEU A 46 -4.91 1.04 -5.86
C LEU A 46 -3.47 0.76 -5.38
N SER A 47 -3.10 -0.50 -5.18
CA SER A 47 -1.73 -0.87 -4.81
C SER A 47 -0.74 -0.61 -5.95
N PHE A 48 -1.13 -0.83 -7.21
CA PHE A 48 -0.33 -0.45 -8.37
C PHE A 48 -0.10 1.07 -8.44
N LEU A 49 -1.16 1.85 -8.27
CA LEU A 49 -1.06 3.32 -8.27
C LEU A 49 -0.20 3.81 -7.10
N ALA A 50 -0.40 3.26 -5.91
CA ALA A 50 0.37 3.61 -4.71
C ALA A 50 1.86 3.24 -4.86
N LEU A 51 2.16 2.08 -5.45
CA LEU A 51 3.54 1.71 -5.80
C LEU A 51 4.15 2.74 -6.76
N PHE A 52 3.43 3.11 -7.82
CA PHE A 52 3.90 4.12 -8.77
C PHE A 52 4.19 5.47 -8.09
N PHE A 53 3.26 5.98 -7.26
CA PHE A 53 3.48 7.22 -6.51
C PHE A 53 4.65 7.12 -5.53
N THR A 54 4.84 5.97 -4.90
CA THR A 54 5.95 5.73 -3.96
C THR A 54 7.30 5.74 -4.69
N LEU A 55 7.40 5.06 -5.83
CA LEU A 55 8.60 5.07 -6.67
C LEU A 55 8.88 6.45 -7.26
N PHE A 56 7.85 7.14 -7.73
CA PHE A 56 7.97 8.52 -8.21
C PHE A 56 8.46 9.44 -7.09
N SER A 57 7.93 9.29 -5.87
CA SER A 57 8.39 10.04 -4.71
C SER A 57 9.88 9.80 -4.45
N ILE A 58 10.34 8.55 -4.44
CA ILE A 58 11.77 8.23 -4.31
C ILE A 58 12.60 8.92 -5.38
N LEU A 59 12.22 8.78 -6.66
CA LEU A 59 12.94 9.37 -7.79
C LEU A 59 12.99 10.89 -7.71
N ALA A 60 11.89 11.54 -7.32
CA ALA A 60 11.85 12.98 -7.18
C ALA A 60 12.84 13.50 -6.13
N ARG A 61 13.01 12.75 -5.03
CA ARG A 61 14.04 13.03 -4.02
C ARG A 61 15.44 12.76 -4.55
N CYS A 62 15.64 11.69 -5.33
CA CYS A 62 16.93 11.40 -5.99
C CYS A 62 17.41 12.54 -6.88
N PHE A 63 16.48 13.17 -7.62
CA PHE A 63 16.79 14.28 -8.53
C PHE A 63 16.77 15.66 -7.86
N GLU A 64 16.66 15.72 -6.53
CA GLU A 64 16.59 16.96 -5.75
C GLU A 64 15.48 17.93 -6.23
N LEU A 65 14.38 17.39 -6.81
CA LEU A 65 13.26 18.19 -7.31
C LEU A 65 12.52 18.96 -6.20
N GLU A 66 12.77 18.59 -4.94
CA GLU A 66 12.36 19.29 -3.72
C GLU A 66 12.73 20.78 -3.73
N THR A 67 13.83 21.15 -4.38
CA THR A 67 14.35 22.53 -4.39
C THR A 67 13.65 23.46 -5.39
N ARG A 68 12.84 22.93 -6.31
CA ARG A 68 12.28 23.71 -7.45
C ARG A 68 10.76 23.83 -7.47
N MET A 69 10.05 23.02 -6.70
CA MET A 69 8.58 22.98 -6.64
C MET A 69 8.10 22.72 -5.21
N PRO A 70 6.83 23.00 -4.86
CA PRO A 70 6.26 22.64 -3.55
C PRO A 70 6.03 21.12 -3.42
N PHE A 71 7.05 20.33 -3.75
CA PHE A 71 7.03 18.89 -3.80
C PHE A 71 6.68 18.28 -2.44
N ASP A 72 7.19 18.85 -1.33
CA ASP A 72 6.86 18.35 0.01
C ASP A 72 5.37 18.52 0.37
N ALA A 73 4.70 19.59 -0.09
CA ALA A 73 3.25 19.70 0.12
C ALA A 73 2.50 18.59 -0.62
N ALA A 74 2.87 18.36 -1.89
CA ALA A 74 2.24 17.32 -2.70
C ALA A 74 2.52 15.91 -2.13
N ASP A 75 3.76 15.66 -1.68
CA ASP A 75 4.13 14.40 -1.02
C ASP A 75 3.33 14.23 0.27
N MET A 76 3.21 15.26 1.12
CA MET A 76 2.37 15.20 2.33
C MET A 76 0.91 14.84 2.02
N VAL A 77 0.27 15.53 1.06
CA VAL A 77 -1.12 15.26 0.67
C VAL A 77 -1.26 13.82 0.16
N SER A 78 -0.32 13.35 -0.66
CA SER A 78 -0.36 11.97 -1.16
C SER A 78 -0.17 10.93 -0.05
N ASN A 79 0.73 11.15 0.92
CA ASN A 79 0.87 10.24 2.07
C ASN A 79 -0.40 10.21 2.94
N LEU A 80 -1.07 11.35 3.15
CA LEU A 80 -2.32 11.38 3.90
C LEU A 80 -3.43 10.61 3.16
N ALA A 81 -3.58 10.84 1.86
CA ALA A 81 -4.56 10.13 1.03
C ALA A 81 -4.29 8.62 1.02
N LEU A 82 -3.03 8.20 0.81
CA LEU A 82 -2.62 6.80 0.82
C LEU A 82 -2.80 6.15 2.19
N THR A 83 -2.62 6.89 3.28
CA THR A 83 -2.92 6.40 4.64
C THR A 83 -4.40 6.00 4.74
N ILE A 84 -5.31 6.89 4.33
CA ILE A 84 -6.75 6.65 4.40
C ILE A 84 -7.12 5.44 3.54
N VAL A 85 -6.63 5.40 2.29
CA VAL A 85 -6.89 4.29 1.36
C VAL A 85 -6.39 2.96 1.92
N CYS A 86 -5.19 2.93 2.49
CA CYS A 86 -4.60 1.73 3.09
C CYS A 86 -5.42 1.23 4.28
N LEU A 87 -5.82 2.12 5.18
CA LEU A 87 -6.60 1.75 6.36
C LEU A 87 -7.98 1.22 5.98
N LEU A 88 -8.71 1.93 5.10
CA LEU A 88 -10.02 1.48 4.63
C LEU A 88 -9.94 0.12 3.92
N SER A 89 -8.96 -0.05 3.03
CA SER A 89 -8.75 -1.31 2.31
C SER A 89 -8.38 -2.44 3.27
N SER A 90 -7.52 -2.18 4.26
CA SER A 90 -7.16 -3.16 5.29
C SER A 90 -8.38 -3.58 6.10
N THR A 91 -9.22 -2.63 6.55
CA THR A 91 -10.46 -2.91 7.28
C THR A 91 -11.43 -3.76 6.44
N VAL A 92 -11.61 -3.43 5.17
CA VAL A 92 -12.47 -4.21 4.25
C VAL A 92 -11.96 -5.66 4.13
N LEU A 93 -10.66 -5.87 3.96
CA LEU A 93 -10.10 -7.23 3.90
C LEU A 93 -10.21 -7.97 5.23
N LEU A 94 -10.02 -7.30 6.38
CA LEU A 94 -10.20 -7.91 7.70
C LEU A 94 -11.66 -8.32 7.94
N TRP A 95 -12.61 -7.47 7.56
CA TRP A 95 -14.03 -7.78 7.60
C TRP A 95 -14.37 -8.99 6.72
N ASP A 96 -13.80 -9.06 5.53
CA ASP A 96 -14.00 -10.18 4.61
C ASP A 96 -13.40 -11.48 5.14
N ILE A 97 -12.18 -11.45 5.70
CA ILE A 97 -11.56 -12.58 6.39
C ILE A 97 -12.44 -13.08 7.54
N TRP A 98 -13.00 -12.16 8.32
CA TRP A 98 -13.92 -12.50 9.41
C TRP A 98 -15.17 -13.24 8.89
N ASN A 99 -15.79 -12.73 7.82
CA ASN A 99 -16.93 -13.40 7.19
C ASN A 99 -16.56 -14.78 6.64
N MET A 100 -15.40 -14.92 5.98
CA MET A 100 -14.89 -16.21 5.48
C MET A 100 -14.77 -17.26 6.58
N ARG A 101 -14.36 -16.85 7.79
CA ARG A 101 -14.26 -17.75 8.96
C ARG A 101 -15.62 -18.15 9.53
N GLN A 102 -16.64 -17.30 9.43
CA GLN A 102 -17.99 -17.61 9.91
C GLN A 102 -18.78 -18.54 8.97
N GLY A 103 -18.23 -18.82 7.78
CA GLY A 103 -18.77 -19.81 6.86
C GLY A 103 -19.67 -19.23 5.76
N PRO A 104 -20.16 -20.10 4.84
CA PRO A 104 -20.74 -19.71 3.55
C PRO A 104 -21.94 -18.76 3.58
N SER A 105 -22.66 -18.73 4.71
CA SER A 105 -23.82 -17.87 4.86
C SER A 105 -23.46 -16.38 4.96
N LYS A 106 -22.24 -16.05 5.41
CA LYS A 106 -21.80 -14.68 5.74
C LYS A 106 -21.06 -13.97 4.61
N TYR A 107 -20.66 -14.66 3.54
CA TYR A 107 -19.87 -14.10 2.44
C TYR A 107 -20.50 -14.24 1.06
N LYS A 108 -21.83 -14.36 0.99
CA LYS A 108 -22.61 -14.53 -0.26
C LYS A 108 -22.48 -13.40 -1.28
N TYR A 109 -21.84 -12.28 -0.90
CA TYR A 109 -21.53 -11.16 -1.80
C TYR A 109 -20.38 -11.45 -2.77
N HIS A 110 -19.63 -12.53 -2.55
CA HIS A 110 -18.61 -12.98 -3.49
C HIS A 110 -19.26 -13.68 -4.69
N VAL A 111 -18.96 -13.20 -5.90
CA VAL A 111 -19.30 -13.93 -7.14
C VAL A 111 -18.50 -15.23 -7.21
N ARG A 112 -17.21 -15.17 -6.87
CA ARG A 112 -16.30 -16.31 -6.66
C ARG A 112 -15.31 -15.95 -5.55
N LEU A 113 -15.08 -16.89 -4.64
CA LEU A 113 -14.29 -16.68 -3.43
C LEU A 113 -12.80 -16.89 -3.66
N ALA A 114 -12.46 -18.05 -4.22
CA ALA A 114 -11.11 -18.44 -4.55
C ALA A 114 -11.11 -18.99 -5.98
N PRO A 115 -10.04 -18.73 -6.75
CA PRO A 115 -9.71 -19.53 -7.91
C PRO A 115 -9.75 -21.03 -7.52
N VAL A 116 -10.39 -21.85 -8.35
CA VAL A 116 -10.67 -23.28 -8.07
C VAL A 116 -9.41 -24.07 -7.67
N ASN A 117 -8.24 -23.63 -8.12
CA ASN A 117 -6.92 -24.22 -7.86
C ASN A 117 -6.26 -23.81 -6.53
N ILE A 118 -6.76 -22.80 -5.82
CA ILE A 118 -6.13 -22.28 -4.58
C ILE A 118 -6.88 -22.79 -3.34
N GLY A 119 -8.21 -22.86 -3.41
CA GLY A 119 -9.05 -23.20 -2.27
C GLY A 119 -9.20 -22.05 -1.26
N GLN A 120 -10.22 -22.15 -0.40
CA GLN A 120 -10.62 -21.07 0.51
C GLN A 120 -9.56 -20.73 1.56
N GLU A 121 -8.90 -21.73 2.15
CA GLU A 121 -7.90 -21.53 3.20
C GLU A 121 -6.66 -20.78 2.69
N ALA A 122 -6.14 -21.16 1.52
CA ALA A 122 -5.01 -20.47 0.92
C ALA A 122 -5.41 -19.06 0.43
N TRP A 123 -6.65 -18.86 -0.03
CA TRP A 123 -7.18 -17.53 -0.33
C TRP A 123 -7.27 -16.63 0.91
N MET A 124 -7.70 -17.18 2.04
CA MET A 124 -7.75 -16.44 3.30
C MET A 124 -6.35 -16.00 3.75
N ARG A 125 -5.34 -16.85 3.60
CA ARG A 125 -3.93 -16.50 3.89
C ARG A 125 -3.44 -15.35 3.01
N ARG A 126 -3.80 -15.36 1.73
CA ARG A 126 -3.54 -14.26 0.79
C ARG A 126 -4.17 -12.95 1.28
N CYS A 127 -5.46 -12.97 1.63
CA CYS A 127 -6.14 -11.81 2.19
C CYS A 127 -5.48 -11.30 3.47
N ILE A 128 -5.02 -12.21 4.36
CA ILE A 128 -4.30 -11.85 5.58
C ILE A 128 -3.02 -11.08 5.22
N ILE A 129 -2.18 -11.63 4.34
CA ILE A 129 -0.94 -10.98 3.88
C ILE A 129 -1.22 -9.59 3.29
N ALA A 130 -2.25 -9.47 2.44
CA ALA A 130 -2.62 -8.19 1.85
C ALA A 130 -3.10 -7.19 2.91
N SER A 131 -3.96 -7.63 3.84
CA SER A 131 -4.50 -6.76 4.90
C SER A 131 -3.43 -6.23 5.86
N THR A 132 -2.46 -7.07 6.25
CA THR A 132 -1.36 -6.67 7.12
C THR A 132 -0.36 -5.79 6.39
N SER A 133 -0.08 -6.07 5.11
CA SER A 133 0.77 -5.23 4.26
C SER A 133 0.16 -3.84 4.06
N LEU A 134 -1.15 -3.74 3.83
CA LEU A 134 -1.88 -2.47 3.75
C LEU A 134 -1.81 -1.70 5.08
N LEU A 135 -2.03 -2.37 6.21
CA LEU A 135 -1.95 -1.74 7.52
C LEU A 135 -0.54 -1.17 7.77
N LEU A 136 0.50 -1.95 7.48
CA LEU A 136 1.88 -1.52 7.63
C LEU A 136 2.21 -0.35 6.69
N ALA A 137 1.79 -0.41 5.42
CA ALA A 137 1.94 0.68 4.47
C ALA A 137 1.25 1.97 4.96
N GLY A 138 0.03 1.87 5.47
CA GLY A 138 -0.70 2.99 6.06
C GLY A 138 0.03 3.62 7.26
N ILE A 139 0.57 2.80 8.17
CA ILE A 139 1.39 3.26 9.30
C ILE A 139 2.65 3.98 8.79
N MET A 140 3.32 3.46 7.77
CA MET A 140 4.51 4.11 7.22
C MET A 140 4.18 5.43 6.50
N HIS A 141 3.03 5.52 5.84
CA HIS A 141 2.57 6.76 5.21
C HIS A 141 2.28 7.85 6.24
N ILE A 142 1.63 7.52 7.35
CA ILE A 142 1.39 8.52 8.41
C ILE A 142 2.68 8.96 9.09
N ILE A 143 3.65 8.05 9.31
CA ILE A 143 4.98 8.42 9.82
C ILE A 143 5.67 9.38 8.85
N THR A 144 5.58 9.10 7.54
CA THR A 144 6.17 9.95 6.49
C THR A 144 5.54 11.33 6.50
N TYR A 145 4.21 11.41 6.54
CA TYR A 145 3.47 12.66 6.64
C TYR A 145 3.91 13.50 7.85
N LEU A 146 3.94 12.90 9.03
CA LEU A 146 4.29 13.59 10.28
C LEU A 146 5.71 14.15 10.25
N LYS A 147 6.67 13.39 9.71
CA LYS A 147 8.06 13.86 9.61
C LYS A 147 8.23 14.98 8.59
N LEU A 148 7.55 14.91 7.44
CA LEU A 148 7.56 16.00 6.46
C LEU A 148 6.90 17.27 7.03
N TYR A 149 5.82 17.11 7.80
CA TYR A 149 5.19 18.22 8.53
C TYR A 149 6.17 18.87 9.50
N GLN A 150 6.90 18.09 10.30
CA GLN A 150 7.91 18.59 11.23
C GLN A 150 9.05 19.35 10.52
N GLN A 151 9.54 18.83 9.39
CA GLN A 151 10.60 19.48 8.61
C GLN A 151 10.19 20.84 8.05
N ARG A 152 8.90 21.05 7.76
CA ARG A 152 8.37 22.34 7.29
C ARG A 152 8.25 23.41 8.37
N GLN A 153 8.24 23.02 9.64
CA GLN A 153 8.11 23.95 10.77
C GLN A 153 9.47 24.45 11.29
N GLN A 154 10.57 23.90 10.78
CA GLN A 154 11.95 24.27 11.09
C GLN A 154 12.49 25.24 10.05
#